data_AF-A0A966T276-F1
#
_entry.id   AF-A0A966T276-F1
#
_cell.length_a   1.000
_cell.length_b   1.000
_cell.length_c   1.000
_cell.angle_alpha   90.00
_cell.angle_beta   90.00
_cell.angle_gamma   90.00
#
_symmetry.space_group_name_H-M   'P 1'
#
loop_
_entity.id
_entity.type
_entity.pdbx_description
1 polymer ?
#
loop_
_entity_poly.entity_id
_entity_poly.type
_entity_poly.pdbx_seq_one_letter_code
_entity_poly.pdbx_strand_id
1 'polypeptide(L)' 'MAFSINTHDSWGVVNVGQFATLEQARTAFRDLCADPWYRQDGTVKGAELLDCTDPAAPQRLDWFSFQ' A
#
# COMPACT_ATOMS: atom_id res chain seq x y z
N MET A 1 -8.11 10.26 6.85
CA MET A 1 -7.83 10.24 5.40
C MET A 1 -8.60 9.08 4.78
N ALA A 2 -9.02 9.19 3.52
CA ALA A 2 -9.96 8.25 2.90
C ALA A 2 -9.26 7.03 2.26
N PHE A 3 -7.97 7.11 1.94
CA PHE A 3 -7.23 5.99 1.33
C PHE A 3 -5.93 5.76 2.09
N SER A 4 -5.53 4.50 2.19
CA SER A 4 -4.31 4.09 2.91
C SER A 4 -3.53 3.08 2.09
N ILE A 5 -2.21 3.18 2.09
CA ILE A 5 -1.33 2.16 1.52
C ILE A 5 -0.64 1.45 2.67
N ASN A 6 -0.72 0.12 2.66
CA ASN A 6 0.01 -0.71 3.59
C ASN A 6 1.00 -1.61 2.86
N THR A 7 2.19 -1.79 3.42
CA THR A 7 3.14 -2.82 3.00
C THR A 7 3.04 -4.03 3.91
N HIS A 8 3.19 -5.21 3.33
CA HIS A 8 3.23 -6.49 4.02
C HIS A 8 4.67 -6.96 4.02
N ASP A 9 5.23 -7.14 5.20
CA ASP A 9 6.58 -7.64 5.42
C ASP A 9 6.56 -8.88 6.31
N SER A 10 7.72 -9.47 6.57
CA SER A 10 7.84 -10.68 7.40
C SER A 10 7.38 -10.51 8.85
N TRP A 11 7.22 -9.27 9.33
CA TRP A 11 6.81 -8.94 10.70
C TRP A 11 5.34 -8.52 10.80
N GLY A 12 4.68 -8.19 9.68
CA GLY A 12 3.27 -7.83 9.66
C GLY A 12 2.90 -6.85 8.56
N VAL A 13 1.94 -5.98 8.90
CA VAL A 13 1.40 -4.97 7.99
C VAL A 13 1.75 -3.59 8.53
N VAL A 14 2.41 -2.78 7.71
CA VAL A 14 2.84 -1.42 8.05
C VAL A 14 2.15 -0.42 7.14
N ASN A 15 1.52 0.60 7.72
CA ASN A 15 0.97 1.71 6.95
C ASN A 15 2.12 2.61 6.47
N VAL A 16 2.28 2.76 5.16
CA VAL A 16 3.36 3.56 4.54
C VAL A 16 2.88 4.92 4.05
N GLY A 17 1.56 5.11 3.96
CA GLY A 17 0.99 6.39 3.56
C GLY A 17 -0.52 6.44 3.68
N GLN A 18 -1.03 7.66 3.86
CA GLN A 18 -2.45 7.98 3.85
C GLN A 18 -2.70 9.14 2.91
N PHE A 19 -3.78 9.04 2.15
CA PHE A 19 -4.10 9.96 1.07
C PHE A 19 -5.55 10.43 1.16
N ALA A 20 -5.78 11.66 0.70
CA ALA A 20 -7.13 12.23 0.67
C ALA A 20 -7.92 11.76 -0.57
N THR A 21 -7.24 11.50 -1.69
CA THR A 21 -7.88 11.11 -2.95
C THR A 21 -7.33 9.79 -3.50
N LEU A 22 -8.17 9.07 -4.24
CA LEU A 22 -7.81 7.80 -4.85
C LEU A 22 -6.69 7.95 -5.88
N GLU A 23 -6.69 9.03 -6.66
CA GLU A 23 -5.63 9.27 -7.65
C GLU A 23 -4.26 9.45 -7.01
N GLN A 24 -4.17 10.23 -5.92
CA GLN A 24 -2.91 10.38 -5.19
C GLN A 24 -2.44 9.04 -4.62
N ALA A 25 -3.36 8.27 -4.04
CA ALA A 25 -3.04 6.97 -3.48
C ALA A 25 -2.57 5.99 -4.57
N ARG A 26 -3.21 5.97 -5.74
CA ARG A 26 -2.82 5.12 -6.87
C ARG A 26 -1.47 5.50 -7.45
N THR A 27 -1.16 6.79 -7.56
CA THR A 27 0.15 7.25 -8.03
C THR A 27 1.24 6.83 -7.06
N ALA A 28 1.07 7.11 -5.76
CA ALA A 28 2.02 6.70 -4.73
C ALA A 28 2.18 5.18 -4.65
N PHE A 29 1.08 4.42 -4.81
CA PHE A 29 1.11 2.96 -4.86
C PHE A 29 1.93 2.46 -6.05
N ARG A 30 1.74 3.05 -7.23
CA ARG A 30 2.51 2.69 -8.43
C ARG A 30 3.99 2.99 -8.28
N ASP A 31 4.34 4.15 -7.76
CA ASP A 31 5.73 4.52 -7.49
C ASP A 31 6.37 3.55 -6.49
N LEU A 32 5.66 3.22 -5.40
CA LEU A 32 6.12 2.26 -4.41
C LEU A 32 6.31 0.85 -5.00
N CYS A 33 5.42 0.41 -5.89
CA CYS A 33 5.55 -0.87 -6.59
C CYS A 33 6.71 -0.89 -7.60
N ALA A 34 7.05 0.28 -8.16
CA ALA A 34 8.16 0.44 -9.10
C ALA A 34 9.51 0.66 -8.41
N ASP A 35 9.51 0.94 -7.10
CA ASP A 35 10.72 1.25 -6.35
C ASP A 35 11.64 0.01 -6.25
N PRO A 36 12.86 0.06 -6.79
CA PRO A 36 13.81 -1.04 -6.74
C PRO A 36 14.23 -1.41 -5.33
N TRP A 37 14.14 -0.48 -4.37
CA TRP A 37 14.59 -0.69 -3.00
C TRP A 37 13.79 -1.80 -2.32
N TYR A 38 12.47 -1.81 -2.47
CA TYR A 38 11.61 -2.87 -1.91
C TYR A 38 11.89 -4.25 -2.52
N ARG A 39 12.24 -4.29 -3.80
CA ARG A 39 12.62 -5.55 -4.48
C ARG A 39 14.00 -6.04 -4.04
N GLN A 40 14.95 -5.13 -3.80
CA GLN A 40 16.32 -5.49 -3.40
C GLN A 40 16.45 -5.84 -1.92
N ASP A 41 15.73 -5.14 -1.06
CA ASP A 41 15.72 -5.37 0.39
C ASP A 41 15.03 -6.71 0.72
N GLY A 42 14.00 -7.10 -0.04
CA GLY A 42 13.35 -8.42 0.05
C GLY A 42 12.54 -8.65 1.33
N THR A 43 12.52 -7.66 2.22
CA THR A 43 11.80 -7.67 3.50
C THR A 43 10.31 -7.43 3.29
N VAL A 44 9.95 -6.54 2.34
CA VAL A 44 8.58 -6.31 1.92
C VAL A 44 8.17 -7.35 0.88
N LYS A 45 7.10 -8.09 1.19
CA LYS A 45 6.52 -9.14 0.35
C LYS A 45 5.40 -8.62 -0.56
N GLY A 46 4.72 -7.56 -0.13
CA GLY A 46 3.63 -6.98 -0.91
C GLY A 46 3.23 -5.60 -0.43
N ALA A 47 2.37 -4.95 -1.22
CA ALA A 47 1.71 -3.73 -0.86
C ALA A 47 0.22 -3.83 -1.20
N GLU A 48 -0.62 -3.21 -0.39
CA GLU A 48 -2.06 -3.09 -0.63
C GLU A 48 -2.49 -1.63 -0.57
N LEU A 49 -3.49 -1.29 -1.38
CA LEU A 49 -4.20 -0.03 -1.34
C LEU A 49 -5.59 -0.29 -0.75
N LEU A 50 -5.92 0.45 0.30
CA LEU A 50 -7.17 0.37 1.02
C LEU A 50 -7.97 1.66 0.85
N ASP A 51 -9.27 1.50 0.63
CA ASP A 51 -10.29 2.51 0.85
C ASP A 51 -10.72 2.45 2.31
N CYS A 52 -10.48 3.53 3.03
CA CYS A 52 -10.85 3.74 4.43
C CYS A 52 -11.90 4.85 4.56
N THR A 53 -12.69 5.09 3.52
CA THR A 53 -13.80 6.08 3.56
C THR A 53 -14.84 5.65 4.59
N ASP A 54 -15.05 4.34 4.75
CA ASP A 54 -15.69 3.74 5.91
C ASP A 54 -14.63 3.09 6.84
N PRO A 55 -14.33 3.69 8.01
CA PRO A 55 -13.34 3.14 8.92
C PRO A 55 -13.80 1.84 9.62
N ALA A 56 -15.10 1.53 9.62
CA ALA A 56 -15.61 0.28 10.19
C ALA A 56 -15.40 -0.92 9.24
N ALA A 57 -15.21 -0.65 7.94
CA ALA A 57 -15.06 -1.68 6.91
C ALA A 57 -14.10 -1.21 5.80
N PRO A 58 -12.79 -1.14 6.07
CA PRO A 58 -11.82 -0.77 5.05
C PRO A 58 -11.83 -1.80 3.90
N GLN A 59 -11.94 -1.31 2.67
CA GLN A 59 -12.01 -2.13 1.47
C GLN A 59 -10.68 -2.12 0.72
N ARG A 60 -10.12 -3.30 0.44
CA ARG A 60 -8.93 -3.40 -0.41
C ARG A 60 -9.28 -3.14 -1.88
N LEU A 61 -8.66 -2.12 -2.45
CA LEU A 61 -8.81 -1.72 -3.83
C LEU A 61 -7.79 -2.39 -4.75
N ASP A 62 -6.53 -2.44 -4.33
CA ASP A 62 -5.43 -3.00 -5.13
C ASP A 62 -4.46 -3.82 -4.25
N TRP A 63 -3.81 -4.80 -4.86
CA TRP A 63 -2.77 -5.64 -4.25
C TRP A 63 -1.61 -5.81 -5.22
N PHE A 64 -0.39 -5.68 -4.71
CA PHE A 64 0.84 -5.92 -5.42
C PHE A 64 1.75 -6.83 -4.61
N SER A 65 2.38 -7.81 -5.25
CA SER A 65 3.37 -8.68 -4.63
C SER A 65 4.74 -8.39 -5.21
N PHE A 66 5.71 -8.13 -4.36
CA PHE A 66 7.11 -8.05 -4.76
C PHE A 66 7.62 -9.49 -4.86
N GLN A 67 7.58 -10.07 -6.07
CA GLN A 67 8.21 -11.37 -6.38
C GLN A 67 9.72 -11.25 -6.51
#